data_AF-A0A1I7RMA9-F1
#
_entry.id   AF-A0A1I7RMA9-F1
#
_cell.length_a   1.000
_cell.length_b   1.000
_cell.length_c   1.000
_cell.angle_alpha   90.00
_cell.angle_beta   90.00
_cell.angle_gamma   90.00
#
_symmetry.space_group_name_H-M   'P 1'
#
loop_
_entity.id
_entity.type
_entity.pdbx_description
1 polymer ?
#
loop_
_entity_poly.entity_id
_entity_poly.type
_entity_poly.pdbx_seq_one_letter_code
_entity_poly.pdbx_strand_id
1 'polypeptide(L)'
;MIARRRIYFAGLMATQNLDDTGQPKKLWQRVYDAVEPWHLNVAASTIVLCFILHQLYTMFGQRGHRQSAKVTKLREMEEERERLRRSLSTQVKKEYAEKGVGSDLDVLDLQEDLHLYKEVPYIPLCYSEEEMMAKSQSFYEHMKLRRSVRCFSDKDIPLKVIQNLIKTAGASPSGANLQPWTFCVIHSHKIKRNLRAIIEEEEQRNYTRRIGAKWVLDVDHLSVHWNKPYITEAPYVIVVMKHIFQIKPDGERQITYYNEMGCSIAVGILLAAIQNVGLVTVTTAPLNAGGRIRELLRRPDNEKAMLILPIGYPQEDAHVPDLRRKKLEDIIRMY
;
A
#
# COMPACT_ATOMS: atom_id res chain seq x y z
N MET A 1 -8.14 -1.62 -29.16
CA MET A 1 -8.04 -2.34 -30.45
C MET A 1 -9.09 -3.47 -30.60
N ILE A 2 -10.34 -3.29 -30.13
CA ILE A 2 -11.47 -4.23 -30.38
C ILE A 2 -12.79 -3.42 -30.50
N ALA A 3 -12.79 -2.38 -31.34
CA ALA A 3 -14.00 -1.58 -31.60
C ALA A 3 -14.11 -1.10 -33.06
N ARG A 4 -13.37 -1.73 -33.99
CA ARG A 4 -13.43 -1.40 -35.43
C ARG A 4 -13.64 -2.61 -36.36
N ARG A 5 -14.07 -3.77 -35.84
CA ARG A 5 -14.19 -5.02 -36.63
C ARG A 5 -15.61 -5.62 -36.76
N ARG A 6 -16.69 -4.87 -36.47
CA ARG A 6 -18.08 -5.40 -36.53
C ARG A 6 -19.03 -4.80 -37.57
N ILE A 7 -18.52 -4.10 -38.59
CA ILE A 7 -19.34 -3.64 -39.74
C ILE A 7 -19.10 -4.50 -41.01
N TYR A 8 -18.18 -5.47 -40.99
CA TYR A 8 -17.80 -6.21 -42.20
C TYR A 8 -18.64 -7.46 -42.53
N PHE A 9 -19.57 -7.91 -41.67
CA PHE A 9 -20.34 -9.14 -41.94
C PHE A 9 -21.66 -8.93 -42.69
N ALA A 10 -22.24 -7.73 -42.65
CA ALA A 10 -23.43 -7.41 -43.46
C ALA A 10 -23.06 -7.07 -44.93
N GLY A 11 -21.84 -6.59 -45.17
CA GLY A 11 -21.34 -6.27 -46.51
C GLY A 11 -20.91 -7.50 -47.33
N LEU A 12 -20.44 -8.58 -46.68
CA LEU A 12 -19.88 -9.74 -47.38
C LEU A 12 -20.94 -10.64 -48.04
N MET A 13 -22.16 -10.68 -47.50
CA MET A 13 -23.29 -11.42 -48.09
C MET A 13 -23.94 -10.66 -49.25
N ALA A 14 -23.82 -9.33 -49.29
CA ALA A 14 -24.36 -8.51 -50.37
C ALA A 14 -23.51 -8.60 -51.66
N THR A 15 -22.21 -8.84 -51.53
CA THR A 15 -21.28 -8.91 -52.68
C THR A 15 -21.33 -10.23 -53.45
N GLN A 16 -21.96 -11.29 -52.93
CA GLN A 16 -22.06 -12.58 -53.63
C GLN A 16 -23.29 -12.73 -54.55
N ASN A 17 -24.23 -11.77 -54.53
CA ASN A 17 -25.51 -11.86 -55.26
C ASN A 17 -25.66 -10.84 -56.40
N LEU A 18 -24.58 -10.17 -56.79
CA LEU A 18 -24.54 -9.28 -57.94
C LEU A 18 -24.12 -10.06 -59.20
N ASP A 19 -24.58 -9.64 -60.38
CA ASP A 19 -24.07 -10.08 -61.67
C ASP A 19 -22.78 -9.33 -62.05
N ASP A 20 -22.14 -9.72 -63.15
CA ASP A 20 -20.84 -9.17 -63.58
C ASP A 20 -20.90 -7.66 -63.95
N THR A 21 -22.09 -7.05 -63.92
CA THR A 21 -22.30 -5.60 -64.12
C THR A 21 -22.60 -4.85 -62.81
N GLY A 22 -22.61 -5.54 -61.67
CA GLY A 22 -22.87 -4.97 -60.35
C GLY A 22 -24.36 -4.78 -60.02
N GLN A 23 -25.27 -5.44 -60.73
CA GLN A 23 -26.71 -5.42 -60.42
C GLN A 23 -27.18 -6.72 -59.73
N PRO A 24 -28.18 -6.69 -58.82
CA PRO A 24 -28.67 -7.89 -58.15
C PRO A 24 -29.29 -8.90 -59.13
N LYS A 25 -28.95 -10.19 -59.01
CA LYS A 25 -29.49 -11.25 -59.87
C LYS A 25 -31.03 -11.28 -59.80
N LYS A 26 -31.70 -11.34 -60.96
CA LYS A 26 -33.18 -11.26 -61.14
C LYS A 26 -34.04 -12.13 -60.21
N LEU A 27 -33.51 -13.22 -59.66
CA LEU A 27 -34.21 -14.09 -58.70
C LEU A 27 -34.40 -13.42 -57.32
N TRP A 28 -33.42 -12.63 -56.88
CA TRP A 28 -33.46 -11.93 -55.59
C TRP A 28 -34.28 -10.65 -55.64
N GLN A 29 -34.36 -9.99 -56.80
CA GLN A 29 -35.23 -8.83 -57.01
C GLN A 29 -36.70 -9.18 -56.72
N ARG A 30 -37.18 -10.34 -57.18
CA ARG A 30 -38.56 -10.81 -56.94
C ARG A 30 -38.86 -11.12 -55.47
N VAL A 31 -37.86 -11.52 -54.70
CA VAL A 31 -38.01 -11.80 -53.26
C VAL A 31 -37.97 -10.49 -52.46
N TYR A 32 -37.11 -9.54 -52.87
CA TYR A 32 -37.03 -8.22 -52.26
C TYR A 32 -38.28 -7.36 -52.52
N ASP A 33 -38.85 -7.44 -53.72
CA ASP A 33 -40.05 -6.69 -54.10
C ASP A 33 -41.34 -7.28 -53.51
N ALA A 34 -41.31 -8.54 -53.04
CA ALA A 34 -42.48 -9.24 -52.48
C ALA A 34 -42.55 -9.19 -50.94
N VAL A 35 -41.50 -8.73 -50.26
CA VAL A 35 -41.42 -8.75 -48.79
C VAL A 35 -41.18 -7.33 -48.29
N GLU A 36 -42.17 -6.75 -47.60
CA GLU A 36 -41.99 -5.42 -47.02
C GLU A 36 -40.81 -5.43 -46.02
N PRO A 37 -39.94 -4.39 -46.03
CA PRO A 37 -38.72 -4.34 -45.22
C PRO A 37 -38.93 -4.57 -43.72
N TRP A 38 -40.13 -4.28 -43.20
CA TRP A 38 -40.45 -4.46 -41.79
C TRP A 38 -40.51 -5.94 -41.38
N HIS A 39 -40.96 -6.85 -42.26
CA HIS A 39 -41.05 -8.28 -41.97
C HIS A 39 -39.66 -8.92 -41.77
N LEU A 40 -38.67 -8.50 -42.56
CA LEU A 40 -37.28 -8.93 -42.44
C LEU A 40 -36.65 -8.43 -41.13
N ASN A 41 -36.92 -7.17 -40.75
CA ASN A 41 -36.42 -6.60 -39.51
C ASN A 41 -37.05 -7.25 -38.27
N VAL A 42 -38.34 -7.60 -38.33
CA VAL A 42 -39.00 -8.34 -37.25
C VAL A 42 -38.39 -9.73 -37.12
N ALA A 43 -38.28 -10.50 -38.21
CA ALA A 43 -37.69 -11.84 -38.17
C ALA A 43 -36.25 -11.84 -37.63
N ALA A 44 -35.41 -10.89 -38.06
CA ALA A 44 -34.05 -10.75 -37.55
C ALA A 44 -34.02 -10.41 -36.05
N SER A 45 -34.93 -9.52 -35.61
CA SER A 45 -35.05 -9.14 -34.19
C SER A 45 -35.50 -10.30 -33.32
N THR A 46 -36.44 -11.13 -33.79
CA THR A 46 -36.90 -12.32 -33.07
C THR A 46 -35.79 -13.35 -32.90
N ILE A 47 -34.97 -13.56 -33.93
CA ILE A 47 -33.83 -14.51 -33.87
C ILE A 47 -32.79 -14.04 -32.85
N VAL A 48 -32.48 -12.74 -32.82
CA VAL A 48 -31.54 -12.16 -31.84
C VAL A 48 -32.09 -12.28 -30.42
N LEU A 49 -33.39 -12.02 -30.22
CA LEU A 49 -34.05 -12.18 -28.92
C LEU A 49 -34.04 -13.63 -28.43
N CYS A 50 -34.35 -14.59 -29.30
CA CYS A 50 -34.28 -16.02 -28.98
C CYS A 50 -32.85 -16.45 -28.62
N PHE A 51 -31.83 -15.93 -29.33
CA PHE A 51 -30.43 -16.22 -29.01
C PHE A 51 -30.01 -15.65 -27.65
N ILE A 52 -30.40 -14.40 -27.34
CA ILE A 52 -30.13 -13.79 -26.03
C ILE A 52 -30.82 -14.57 -24.91
N LEU A 53 -32.09 -14.96 -25.09
CA LEU A 53 -32.84 -15.74 -24.11
C LEU A 53 -32.21 -17.13 -23.89
N HIS A 54 -31.72 -17.78 -24.94
CA HIS A 54 -31.01 -19.06 -24.84
C HIS A 54 -29.67 -18.91 -24.09
N GLN A 55 -28.90 -17.85 -24.36
CA GLN A 55 -27.66 -17.54 -23.64
C GLN A 55 -27.92 -17.23 -22.15
N LEU A 56 -29.00 -16.51 -21.83
CA LEU A 56 -29.38 -16.25 -20.44
C LEU A 56 -29.84 -17.54 -19.74
N TYR A 57 -30.66 -18.37 -20.39
CA TYR A 57 -31.13 -19.65 -19.83
C TYR A 57 -29.96 -20.60 -19.51
N THR A 58 -29.00 -20.74 -20.42
CA THR A 58 -27.80 -21.57 -20.22
C THR A 58 -26.89 -21.02 -19.12
N MET A 59 -26.69 -19.70 -19.05
CA MET A 59 -25.89 -19.04 -18.01
C MET A 59 -26.50 -19.16 -16.61
N PHE A 60 -27.82 -19.01 -16.47
CA PHE A 60 -28.49 -19.09 -15.17
C PHE A 60 -28.77 -20.54 -14.74
N GLY A 61 -29.09 -21.44 -15.67
CA GLY A 61 -29.32 -22.86 -15.38
C GLY A 61 -28.08 -23.58 -14.83
N GLN A 62 -26.87 -23.24 -15.31
CA GLN A 62 -25.63 -23.85 -14.80
C GLN A 62 -25.16 -23.27 -13.46
N ARG A 63 -25.59 -22.05 -13.08
CA ARG A 63 -25.19 -21.43 -11.81
C ARG A 63 -25.91 -22.03 -10.60
N GLY A 64 -27.20 -22.34 -10.70
CA GLY A 64 -27.98 -22.88 -9.58
C GLY A 64 -27.51 -24.27 -9.13
N HIS A 65 -27.23 -25.17 -10.07
CA HIS A 65 -26.77 -26.54 -9.77
C HIS A 65 -25.34 -26.57 -9.21
N ARG A 66 -24.42 -25.74 -9.74
CA ARG A 66 -23.04 -25.65 -9.22
C ARG A 66 -22.96 -25.04 -7.83
N GLN A 67 -23.86 -24.12 -7.48
CA GLN A 67 -23.83 -23.45 -6.18
C GLN A 67 -24.40 -24.36 -5.08
N SER A 68 -25.48 -25.10 -5.36
CA SER A 68 -26.06 -26.06 -4.40
C SER A 68 -25.11 -27.22 -4.07
N ALA A 69 -24.48 -27.84 -5.07
CA ALA A 69 -23.53 -28.95 -4.84
C ALA A 69 -22.28 -28.51 -4.05
N LYS A 70 -21.86 -27.24 -4.20
CA LYS A 70 -20.70 -26.68 -3.49
C LYS A 70 -21.01 -26.40 -2.02
N VAL A 71 -22.24 -25.99 -1.70
CA VAL A 71 -22.70 -25.73 -0.32
C VAL A 71 -22.87 -27.04 0.45
N THR A 72 -23.42 -28.08 -0.18
CA THR A 72 -23.56 -29.40 0.47
C THR A 72 -22.19 -30.00 0.80
N LYS A 73 -21.24 -29.94 -0.14
CA LYS A 73 -19.88 -30.45 0.07
C LYS A 73 -19.11 -29.68 1.15
N LEU A 74 -19.36 -28.36 1.29
CA LEU A 74 -18.79 -27.55 2.36
C LEU A 74 -19.33 -27.94 3.75
N ARG A 75 -20.63 -28.25 3.85
CA ARG A 75 -21.24 -28.70 5.12
C ARG A 75 -20.72 -30.07 5.55
N GLU A 76 -20.61 -31.01 4.61
CA GLU A 76 -20.06 -32.35 4.89
C GLU A 76 -18.61 -32.26 5.40
N MET A 77 -17.79 -31.39 4.80
CA MET A 77 -16.42 -31.13 5.27
C MET A 77 -16.36 -30.45 6.65
N GLU A 78 -17.31 -29.56 6.98
CA GLU A 78 -17.39 -28.94 8.30
C GLU A 78 -17.76 -29.96 9.39
N GLU A 79 -18.70 -30.85 9.11
CA GLU A 79 -19.11 -31.92 10.04
C GLU A 79 -17.98 -32.93 10.29
N GLU A 80 -17.23 -33.31 9.25
CA GLU A 80 -16.06 -34.18 9.38
C GLU A 80 -14.93 -33.52 10.20
N ARG A 81 -14.70 -32.23 9.97
CA ARG A 81 -13.72 -31.42 10.73
C ARG A 81 -14.09 -31.31 12.21
N GLU A 82 -15.37 -31.15 12.54
CA GLU A 82 -15.83 -31.15 13.94
C GLU A 82 -15.67 -32.52 14.60
N ARG A 83 -15.92 -33.61 13.88
CA ARG A 83 -15.67 -34.97 14.38
C ARG A 83 -14.19 -35.19 14.70
N LEU A 84 -13.29 -34.81 13.80
CA LEU A 84 -11.85 -34.93 14.01
C LEU A 84 -11.39 -34.12 15.24
N ARG A 85 -11.89 -32.88 15.36
CA ARG A 85 -11.57 -31.98 16.48
C ARG A 85 -11.99 -32.57 17.85
N ARG A 86 -13.17 -33.19 17.93
CA ARG A 86 -13.64 -33.86 19.16
C ARG A 86 -12.79 -35.09 19.47
N SER A 87 -12.40 -35.86 18.47
CA SER A 87 -11.50 -37.03 18.62
C SER A 87 -10.13 -36.61 19.16
N LEU A 88 -9.49 -35.63 18.51
CA LEU A 88 -8.17 -35.12 18.90
C LEU A 88 -8.18 -34.53 20.32
N SER A 89 -9.19 -33.72 20.66
CA SER A 89 -9.33 -33.17 22.02
C SER A 89 -9.46 -34.26 23.09
N THR A 90 -10.09 -35.39 22.77
CA THR A 90 -10.28 -36.49 23.72
C THR A 90 -8.99 -37.30 23.87
N GLN A 91 -8.26 -37.48 22.77
CA GLN A 91 -6.97 -38.18 22.74
C GLN A 91 -5.88 -37.39 23.48
N VAL A 92 -5.79 -36.07 23.24
CA VAL A 92 -4.89 -35.16 23.96
C VAL A 92 -5.20 -35.14 25.46
N LYS A 93 -6.48 -35.04 25.87
CA LYS A 93 -6.82 -35.08 27.30
C LYS A 93 -6.44 -36.39 27.99
N LYS A 94 -6.48 -37.51 27.26
CA LYS A 94 -6.10 -38.83 27.79
C LYS A 94 -4.58 -38.97 27.95
N GLU A 95 -3.82 -38.42 27.01
CA GLU A 95 -2.35 -38.48 27.00
C GLU A 95 -1.70 -37.60 28.07
N TYR A 96 -2.31 -36.46 28.40
CA TYR A 96 -1.82 -35.55 29.45
C TYR A 96 -2.20 -35.99 30.88
N ALA A 97 -3.18 -36.89 31.04
CA ALA A 97 -3.58 -37.39 32.36
C ALA A 97 -2.65 -38.50 32.90
N GLU A 98 -1.82 -39.12 32.04
CA GLU A 98 -1.04 -40.32 32.38
C GLU A 98 0.48 -40.07 32.60
N LYS A 99 1.01 -38.86 32.37
CA LYS A 99 2.46 -38.59 32.52
C LYS A 99 2.74 -37.66 33.69
N GLY A 100 3.13 -38.27 34.82
CA GLY A 100 3.74 -37.59 35.96
C GLY A 100 5.23 -37.28 35.72
N VAL A 101 5.64 -36.08 36.15
CA VAL A 101 7.00 -35.66 36.56
C VAL A 101 8.17 -35.98 35.60
N GLY A 102 8.63 -34.95 34.89
CA GLY A 102 10.03 -34.58 34.69
C GLY A 102 11.00 -35.53 33.97
N SER A 103 11.39 -35.17 32.75
CA SER A 103 12.77 -35.25 32.27
C SER A 103 12.96 -34.36 31.04
N ASP A 104 14.04 -33.57 31.03
CA ASP A 104 14.47 -32.72 29.92
C ASP A 104 14.78 -33.54 28.64
N LEU A 105 14.60 -32.86 27.50
CA LEU A 105 14.85 -33.26 26.11
C LEU A 105 13.89 -34.29 25.50
N ASP A 106 12.84 -33.76 24.85
CA ASP A 106 12.44 -34.16 23.50
C ASP A 106 11.97 -32.91 22.75
N VAL A 107 12.93 -32.19 22.15
CA VAL A 107 12.66 -31.31 21.02
C VAL A 107 12.59 -32.22 19.80
N LEU A 108 11.44 -32.25 19.14
CA LEU A 108 11.02 -32.95 17.90
C LEU A 108 9.66 -33.61 18.26
N ASP A 109 8.49 -33.06 17.97
CA ASP A 109 7.95 -32.95 16.60
C ASP A 109 6.62 -32.15 16.61
N LEU A 110 6.57 -30.99 17.27
CA LEU A 110 5.37 -30.13 17.29
C LEU A 110 5.20 -29.26 16.01
N GLN A 111 5.90 -29.62 14.93
CA GLN A 111 5.91 -28.82 13.70
C GLN A 111 4.74 -29.10 12.74
N GLU A 112 3.93 -30.14 12.97
CA GLU A 112 2.85 -30.48 12.03
C GLU A 112 1.57 -29.61 12.16
N ASP A 113 1.42 -28.82 13.22
CA ASP A 113 0.22 -27.99 13.44
C ASP A 113 0.45 -26.46 13.29
N LEU A 114 1.60 -26.02 12.77
CA LEU A 114 2.00 -24.60 12.77
C LEU A 114 1.74 -23.81 11.46
N HIS A 115 0.77 -24.21 10.64
CA HIS A 115 0.37 -23.46 9.43
C HIS A 115 -1.13 -23.18 9.38
N LEU A 116 -1.58 -22.22 10.19
CA LEU A 116 -2.94 -21.68 10.15
C LEU A 116 -3.05 -20.34 9.40
N TYR A 117 -2.17 -20.09 8.43
CA TYR A 117 -2.31 -18.96 7.52
C TYR A 117 -2.89 -19.41 6.19
N LYS A 118 -4.00 -18.78 5.79
CA LYS A 118 -4.61 -19.01 4.48
C LYS A 118 -3.77 -18.31 3.41
N GLU A 119 -3.10 -19.09 2.58
CA GLU A 119 -2.46 -18.56 1.38
C GLU A 119 -3.52 -18.13 0.35
N VAL A 120 -3.28 -17.00 -0.32
CA VAL A 120 -4.14 -16.48 -1.37
C VAL A 120 -3.30 -16.16 -2.61
N PRO A 121 -3.83 -16.35 -3.84
CA PRO A 121 -3.10 -15.98 -5.05
C PRO A 121 -2.76 -14.49 -5.08
N TYR A 122 -1.50 -14.16 -5.35
CA TYR A 122 -1.06 -12.78 -5.57
C TYR A 122 -1.39 -12.34 -7.00
N ILE A 123 -2.00 -11.17 -7.15
CA ILE A 123 -2.35 -10.57 -8.45
C ILE A 123 -1.48 -9.33 -8.65
N PRO A 124 -0.37 -9.43 -9.41
CA PRO A 124 0.51 -8.30 -9.65
C PRO A 124 -0.07 -7.31 -10.67
N LEU A 125 0.44 -6.08 -10.63
CA LEU A 125 0.39 -5.19 -11.78
C LEU A 125 1.43 -5.65 -12.80
N CYS A 126 1.00 -5.83 -14.05
CA CYS A 126 1.88 -6.19 -15.16
C CYS A 126 1.88 -5.07 -16.21
N TYR A 127 3.07 -4.67 -16.65
CA TYR A 127 3.29 -3.64 -17.66
C TYR A 127 4.11 -4.20 -18.81
N SER A 128 3.99 -3.59 -20.00
CA SER A 128 4.96 -3.82 -21.07
C SER A 128 6.34 -3.25 -20.70
N GLU A 129 7.41 -3.75 -21.32
CA GLU A 129 8.77 -3.25 -21.06
C GLU A 129 8.90 -1.75 -21.33
N GLU A 130 8.27 -1.27 -22.39
CA GLU A 130 8.22 0.16 -22.74
C GLU A 130 7.58 1.00 -21.62
N GLU A 131 6.43 0.55 -21.10
CA GLU A 131 5.76 1.22 -19.99
C GLU A 131 6.57 1.15 -18.69
N MET A 132 7.27 0.05 -18.42
CA MET A 132 8.16 -0.08 -17.26
C MET A 132 9.29 0.94 -17.32
N MET A 133 9.93 1.09 -18.49
CA MET A 133 10.99 2.09 -18.70
C MET A 133 10.45 3.51 -18.52
N ALA A 134 9.31 3.84 -19.15
CA ALA A 134 8.71 5.16 -19.05
C ALA A 134 8.31 5.52 -17.61
N LYS A 135 7.68 4.59 -16.89
CA LYS A 135 7.26 4.80 -15.50
C LYS A 135 8.44 4.94 -14.54
N SER A 136 9.46 4.09 -14.70
CA SER A 136 10.64 4.15 -13.84
C SER A 136 11.40 5.46 -14.03
N GLN A 137 11.57 5.92 -15.28
CA GLN A 137 12.20 7.22 -15.57
C GLN A 137 11.41 8.38 -14.99
N SER A 138 10.08 8.40 -15.21
CA SER A 138 9.21 9.46 -14.69
C SER A 138 9.25 9.55 -13.16
N PHE A 139 9.17 8.40 -12.48
CA PHE A 139 9.24 8.35 -11.03
C PHE A 139 10.62 8.78 -10.50
N TYR A 140 11.71 8.38 -11.16
CA TYR A 140 13.06 8.82 -10.82
C TYR A 140 13.19 10.36 -10.90
N GLU A 141 12.78 10.97 -12.03
CA GLU A 141 12.87 12.42 -12.18
C GLU A 141 12.00 13.15 -11.15
N HIS A 142 10.83 12.61 -10.81
CA HIS A 142 9.98 13.17 -9.75
C HIS A 142 10.66 13.13 -8.37
N MET A 143 11.26 12.00 -8.01
CA MET A 143 11.96 11.83 -6.73
C MET A 143 13.32 12.56 -6.68
N LYS A 144 13.91 12.85 -7.84
CA LYS A 144 15.11 13.67 -7.98
C LYS A 144 14.87 15.11 -7.54
N LEU A 145 13.68 15.66 -7.79
CA LEU A 145 13.29 17.01 -7.38
C LEU A 145 13.15 17.16 -5.86
N ARG A 146 12.91 16.07 -5.11
CA ARG A 146 12.75 16.14 -3.66
C ARG A 146 14.00 16.71 -2.98
N ARG A 147 13.82 17.79 -2.22
CA ARG A 147 14.81 18.37 -1.31
C ARG A 147 14.27 18.39 0.11
N SER A 148 15.16 18.45 1.09
CA SER A 148 14.75 18.66 2.49
C SER A 148 14.61 20.16 2.73
N VAL A 149 13.39 20.62 3.01
CA VAL A 149 13.05 22.03 3.16
C VAL A 149 12.87 22.37 4.64
N ARG A 150 13.39 23.53 5.07
CA ARG A 150 13.41 23.98 6.47
C ARG A 150 12.68 25.32 6.69
N CYS A 151 11.95 25.79 5.68
CA CYS A 151 11.18 27.05 5.70
C CYS A 151 9.79 26.76 5.14
N PHE A 152 8.74 26.97 5.94
CA PHE A 152 7.38 26.52 5.61
C PHE A 152 6.38 27.68 5.58
N SER A 153 5.47 27.64 4.61
CA SER A 153 4.30 28.50 4.58
C SER A 153 3.30 28.07 5.67
N ASP A 154 2.52 29.02 6.16
CA ASP A 154 1.39 28.82 7.07
C ASP A 154 0.13 28.28 6.39
N LYS A 155 0.14 28.13 5.06
CA LYS A 155 -0.96 27.56 4.28
C LYS A 155 -1.31 26.15 4.78
N ASP A 156 -2.56 26.00 5.21
CA ASP A 156 -3.05 24.74 5.77
C ASP A 156 -3.16 23.63 4.71
N ILE A 157 -3.16 22.38 5.19
CA ILE A 157 -3.25 21.17 4.37
C ILE A 157 -4.55 20.44 4.72
N PRO A 158 -5.38 20.02 3.74
CA PRO A 158 -6.54 19.20 4.04
C PRO A 158 -6.15 17.93 4.82
N LEU A 159 -6.76 17.70 5.99
CA LEU A 159 -6.45 16.55 6.85
C LEU A 159 -6.52 15.21 6.11
N LYS A 160 -7.40 15.10 5.11
CA LYS A 160 -7.51 13.91 4.27
C LYS A 160 -6.22 13.57 3.52
N VAL A 161 -5.47 14.59 3.08
CA VAL A 161 -4.15 14.41 2.46
C VAL A 161 -3.21 13.78 3.48
N ILE A 162 -3.10 14.32 4.69
CA ILE A 162 -2.25 13.78 5.77
C ILE A 162 -2.62 12.32 6.09
N GLN A 163 -3.92 12.01 6.18
CA GLN A 163 -4.40 10.64 6.40
C GLN A 163 -3.98 9.69 5.27
N ASN A 164 -4.10 10.13 4.01
CA ASN A 164 -3.69 9.33 2.86
C ASN A 164 -2.18 9.08 2.85
N LEU A 165 -1.38 10.10 3.18
CA LEU A 165 0.09 9.95 3.32
C LEU A 165 0.47 8.88 4.36
N ILE A 166 -0.20 8.89 5.51
CA ILE A 166 0.05 7.92 6.58
C ILE A 166 -0.43 6.51 6.18
N LYS A 167 -1.57 6.41 5.49
CA LYS A 167 -2.04 5.12 4.93
C LYS A 167 -1.03 4.55 3.94
N THR A 168 -0.46 5.38 3.07
CA THR A 168 0.58 4.98 2.13
C THR A 168 1.82 4.48 2.88
N ALA A 169 2.27 5.19 3.91
CA ALA A 169 3.37 4.74 4.77
C ALA A 169 3.08 3.39 5.47
N GLY A 170 1.84 3.19 5.93
CA GLY A 170 1.37 1.96 6.57
C GLY A 170 1.33 0.74 5.65
N ALA A 171 1.40 0.92 4.33
CA ALA A 171 1.55 -0.18 3.37
C ALA A 171 2.99 -0.73 3.27
N SER A 172 3.91 -0.22 4.10
CA SER A 172 5.30 -0.69 4.19
C SER A 172 5.39 -2.15 4.65
N PRO A 173 6.40 -2.93 4.19
CA PRO A 173 6.72 -4.20 4.81
C PRO A 173 7.22 -4.00 6.25
N SER A 174 7.07 -5.06 7.06
CA SER A 174 7.62 -5.11 8.42
C SER A 174 7.97 -6.56 8.82
N GLY A 175 8.99 -6.71 9.66
CA GLY A 175 9.39 -8.03 10.17
C GLY A 175 8.21 -8.70 10.89
N ALA A 176 7.95 -9.96 10.54
CA ALA A 176 6.79 -10.73 11.02
C ALA A 176 5.44 -9.99 10.90
N ASN A 177 5.32 -9.05 9.95
CA ASN A 177 4.13 -8.23 9.73
C ASN A 177 3.67 -7.42 10.98
N LEU A 178 4.60 -7.11 11.89
CA LEU A 178 4.28 -6.46 13.18
C LEU A 178 3.87 -4.99 13.06
N GLN A 179 4.12 -4.34 11.91
CA GLN A 179 3.78 -2.93 11.63
C GLN A 179 4.14 -1.97 12.80
N PRO A 180 5.42 -1.93 13.21
CA PRO A 180 5.81 -1.41 14.53
C PRO A 180 5.95 0.11 14.57
N TRP A 181 4.97 0.84 14.05
CA TRP A 181 5.00 2.28 13.90
C TRP A 181 3.76 2.93 14.48
N THR A 182 3.95 4.14 14.99
CA THR A 182 2.86 5.07 15.28
C THR A 182 3.23 6.44 14.74
N PHE A 183 2.35 6.99 13.90
CA PHE A 183 2.52 8.31 13.31
C PHE A 183 1.71 9.32 14.13
N CYS A 184 2.37 9.99 15.07
CA CYS A 184 1.73 11.03 15.88
C CYS A 184 1.60 12.32 15.07
N VAL A 185 0.39 12.62 14.59
CA VAL A 185 0.08 13.82 13.80
C VAL A 185 -0.25 14.98 14.72
N ILE A 186 0.48 16.08 14.58
CA ILE A 186 0.37 17.26 15.43
C ILE A 186 0.00 18.47 14.57
N HIS A 187 -1.23 18.96 14.72
CA HIS A 187 -1.67 20.25 14.17
C HIS A 187 -1.67 21.36 15.23
N SER A 188 -1.91 21.00 16.51
CA SER A 188 -2.04 21.96 17.61
C SER A 188 -0.80 22.84 17.79
N HIS A 189 -0.98 24.17 17.67
CA HIS A 189 0.09 25.14 17.92
C HIS A 189 0.71 25.02 19.32
N LYS A 190 -0.08 24.68 20.34
CA LYS A 190 0.43 24.49 21.71
C LYS A 190 1.41 23.31 21.79
N ILE A 191 1.04 22.18 21.21
CA ILE A 191 1.89 20.99 21.20
C ILE A 191 3.14 21.23 20.34
N LYS A 192 2.99 21.87 19.16
CA LYS A 192 4.15 22.23 18.30
C LYS A 192 5.14 23.15 19.02
N ARG A 193 4.66 24.15 19.76
CA ARG A 193 5.50 25.04 20.58
C ARG A 193 6.28 24.28 21.66
N ASN A 194 5.59 23.42 22.42
CA ASN A 194 6.24 22.61 23.45
C ASN A 194 7.26 21.63 22.86
N LEU A 195 6.92 21.01 21.72
CA LEU A 195 7.80 20.10 21.00
C LEU A 195 9.08 20.83 20.55
N ARG A 196 8.93 22.01 19.94
CA ARG A 196 10.05 22.87 19.53
C ARG A 196 10.95 23.21 20.71
N ALA A 197 10.39 23.65 21.84
CA ALA A 197 11.16 24.00 23.02
C ALA A 197 12.01 22.82 23.55
N ILE A 198 11.42 21.62 23.63
CA ILE A 198 12.15 20.40 24.03
C ILE A 198 13.33 20.12 23.08
N ILE A 199 13.10 20.22 21.77
CA ILE A 199 14.11 19.90 20.75
C ILE A 199 15.23 20.93 20.76
N GLU A 200 14.90 22.23 20.79
CA GLU A 200 15.90 23.30 20.80
C GLU A 200 16.78 23.26 22.05
N GLU A 201 16.19 22.96 23.22
CA GLU A 201 16.93 22.80 24.47
C GLU A 201 17.92 21.62 24.41
N GLU A 202 17.50 20.46 23.89
CA GLU A 202 18.40 19.30 23.74
C GLU A 202 19.45 19.52 22.65
N GLU A 203 19.09 20.15 21.53
CA GLU A 203 20.02 20.50 20.45
C GLU A 203 21.09 21.47 20.96
N GLN A 204 20.72 22.54 21.68
CA GLN A 204 21.70 23.45 22.29
C GLN A 204 22.68 22.71 23.21
N ARG A 205 22.19 21.79 24.05
CA ARG A 205 23.04 20.93 24.90
C ARG A 205 23.93 20.02 24.06
N ASN A 206 23.41 19.46 22.99
CA ASN A 206 24.15 18.57 22.11
C ASN A 206 25.31 19.32 21.43
N TYR A 207 25.03 20.47 20.80
CA TYR A 207 26.04 21.31 20.15
C TYR A 207 27.10 21.85 21.13
N THR A 208 26.71 22.15 22.37
CA THR A 208 27.64 22.73 23.37
C THR A 208 28.48 21.68 24.10
N ARG A 209 27.97 20.46 24.31
CA ARG A 209 28.57 19.51 25.28
C ARG A 209 28.72 18.06 24.81
N ARG A 210 27.98 17.59 23.80
CA ARG A 210 27.89 16.14 23.50
C ARG A 210 28.31 15.76 22.09
N ILE A 211 28.25 16.69 21.16
CA ILE A 211 28.63 16.50 19.77
C ILE A 211 30.10 16.92 19.64
N GLY A 212 30.97 15.98 19.28
CA GLY A 212 32.39 16.26 19.06
C GLY A 212 32.60 17.25 17.92
N ALA A 213 33.67 18.05 18.00
CA ALA A 213 33.98 19.12 17.03
C ALA A 213 33.94 18.65 15.56
N LYS A 214 34.29 17.38 15.30
CA LYS A 214 34.22 16.77 13.96
C LYS A 214 32.82 16.80 13.36
N TRP A 215 31.78 16.43 14.11
CA TRP A 215 30.41 16.42 13.58
C TRP A 215 29.88 17.83 13.33
N VAL A 216 30.26 18.80 14.19
CA VAL A 216 29.89 20.21 13.99
C VAL A 216 30.43 20.73 12.65
N LEU A 217 31.68 20.39 12.33
CA LEU A 217 32.29 20.72 11.03
C LEU A 217 31.61 19.98 9.87
N ASP A 218 31.27 18.70 10.05
CA ASP A 218 30.62 17.88 9.02
C ASP A 218 29.25 18.43 8.60
N VAL A 219 28.53 19.17 9.47
CA VAL A 219 27.19 19.70 9.18
C VAL A 219 27.13 21.20 8.90
N ASP A 220 28.24 21.93 9.00
CA ASP A 220 28.29 23.39 8.86
C ASP A 220 27.72 23.86 7.50
N HIS A 221 28.06 23.13 6.44
CA HIS A 221 27.58 23.37 5.07
C HIS A 221 26.05 23.24 4.89
N LEU A 222 25.34 22.70 5.88
CA LEU A 222 23.88 22.58 5.87
C LEU A 222 23.19 23.80 6.50
N SER A 223 23.94 24.75 7.06
CA SER A 223 23.44 25.92 7.81
C SER A 223 22.41 25.52 8.88
N VAL A 224 22.66 24.37 9.54
CA VAL A 224 21.75 23.84 10.56
C VAL A 224 22.12 24.44 11.90
N HIS A 225 21.21 25.28 12.40
CA HIS A 225 21.30 25.82 13.74
C HIS A 225 20.49 24.98 14.74
N TRP A 226 20.72 25.23 16.03
CA TRP A 226 19.93 24.64 17.11
C TRP A 226 18.46 25.11 17.06
N ASN A 227 18.20 26.31 16.53
CA ASN A 227 16.87 26.89 16.35
C ASN A 227 16.11 26.16 15.22
N LYS A 228 14.89 25.69 15.49
CA LYS A 228 14.06 24.86 14.60
C LYS A 228 12.67 25.50 14.38
N PRO A 229 12.60 26.70 13.77
CA PRO A 229 11.35 27.46 13.66
C PRO A 229 10.28 26.73 12.82
N TYR A 230 10.73 25.94 11.84
CA TYR A 230 9.88 25.09 11.02
C TYR A 230 8.97 24.12 11.77
N ILE A 231 9.29 23.75 13.02
CA ILE A 231 8.43 22.88 13.84
C ILE A 231 7.12 23.60 14.19
N THR A 232 7.17 24.92 14.33
CA THR A 232 5.99 25.75 14.61
C THR A 232 5.34 26.34 13.36
N GLU A 233 6.14 26.63 12.33
CA GLU A 233 5.66 27.20 11.05
C GLU A 233 4.85 26.18 10.25
N ALA A 234 5.37 24.95 10.08
CA ALA A 234 4.69 23.93 9.29
C ALA A 234 3.30 23.64 9.88
N PRO A 235 2.23 23.58 9.06
CA PRO A 235 0.87 23.36 9.55
C PRO A 235 0.75 22.06 10.33
N TYR A 236 1.41 20.99 9.85
CA TYR A 236 1.47 19.69 10.51
C TYR A 236 2.90 19.29 10.89
N VAL A 237 3.05 18.58 12.00
CA VAL A 237 4.28 17.85 12.35
C VAL A 237 3.90 16.40 12.61
N ILE A 238 4.61 15.47 11.96
CA ILE A 238 4.48 14.03 12.23
C ILE A 238 5.69 13.59 13.06
N VAL A 239 5.44 13.07 14.25
CA VAL A 239 6.44 12.35 15.04
C VAL A 239 6.25 10.86 14.80
N VAL A 240 7.27 10.22 14.24
CA VAL A 240 7.28 8.77 13.96
C VAL A 240 7.83 8.06 15.20
N MET A 241 6.97 7.28 15.84
CA MET A 241 7.32 6.44 16.98
C MET A 241 7.56 5.01 16.49
N LYS A 242 8.67 4.40 16.88
CA LYS A 242 8.91 2.97 16.67
C LYS A 242 8.49 2.18 17.91
N HIS A 243 7.86 1.03 17.70
CA HIS A 243 7.53 0.09 18.78
C HIS A 243 8.77 -0.75 19.09
N ILE A 244 9.26 -0.67 20.33
CA ILE A 244 10.39 -1.49 20.81
C ILE A 244 9.95 -2.87 21.31
N PHE A 245 8.68 -2.98 21.67
CA PHE A 245 7.99 -4.23 21.94
C PHE A 245 6.50 -4.02 21.72
N GLN A 246 5.75 -5.12 21.63
CA GLN A 246 4.30 -5.13 21.60
C GLN A 246 3.78 -5.99 22.75
N ILE A 247 2.58 -5.69 23.23
CA ILE A 247 1.88 -6.50 24.22
C ILE A 247 0.82 -7.30 23.46
N LYS A 248 0.90 -8.62 23.53
CA LYS A 248 -0.08 -9.52 22.93
C LYS A 248 -1.41 -9.47 23.69
N PRO A 249 -2.51 -10.00 23.13
CA PRO A 249 -3.80 -10.06 23.82
C PRO A 249 -3.79 -10.81 25.16
N ASP A 250 -2.86 -11.75 25.34
CA ASP A 250 -2.64 -12.51 26.58
C ASP A 250 -1.82 -11.75 27.64
N GLY A 251 -1.35 -10.54 27.32
CA GLY A 251 -0.51 -9.71 28.19
C GLY A 251 0.99 -9.98 28.06
N GLU A 252 1.41 -10.98 27.27
CA GLU A 252 2.83 -11.26 27.07
C GLU A 252 3.52 -10.18 26.24
N ARG A 253 4.77 -9.90 26.60
CA ARG A 253 5.64 -8.99 25.86
C ARG A 253 6.27 -9.72 24.66
N GLN A 254 5.95 -9.25 23.46
CA GLN A 254 6.60 -9.68 22.22
C GLN A 254 7.65 -8.66 21.80
N ILE A 255 8.88 -9.12 21.55
CA ILE A 255 9.94 -8.28 20.98
C ILE A 255 9.58 -7.96 19.52
N THR A 256 9.83 -6.71 19.13
CA THR A 256 9.63 -6.28 17.76
C THR A 256 10.91 -6.44 16.94
N TYR A 257 10.91 -7.38 16.00
CA TYR A 257 12.06 -7.63 15.13
C TYR A 257 12.28 -6.51 14.12
N TYR A 258 13.53 -6.08 13.96
CA TYR A 258 13.94 -5.13 12.92
C TYR A 258 13.11 -3.84 12.86
N ASN A 259 12.59 -3.40 14.02
CA ASN A 259 11.64 -2.31 14.13
C ASN A 259 12.13 -1.00 13.51
N GLU A 260 13.41 -0.66 13.70
CA GLU A 260 14.03 0.54 13.15
C GLU A 260 14.11 0.49 11.61
N MET A 261 14.48 -0.66 11.04
CA MET A 261 14.51 -0.84 9.58
C MET A 261 13.10 -0.77 9.00
N GLY A 262 12.13 -1.47 9.60
CA GLY A 262 10.73 -1.42 9.18
C GLY A 262 10.16 -0.01 9.21
N CYS A 263 10.37 0.73 10.30
CA CYS A 263 9.93 2.13 10.40
C CYS A 263 10.66 3.04 9.39
N SER A 264 11.95 2.82 9.14
CA SER A 264 12.72 3.63 8.17
C SER A 264 12.22 3.43 6.74
N ILE A 265 11.85 2.20 6.36
CA ILE A 265 11.20 1.91 5.07
C ILE A 265 9.84 2.62 4.98
N ALA A 266 9.02 2.55 6.04
CA ALA A 266 7.74 3.25 6.09
C ALA A 266 7.90 4.77 5.94
N VAL A 267 8.93 5.36 6.55
CA VAL A 267 9.27 6.78 6.34
C VAL A 267 9.76 7.04 4.92
N GLY A 268 10.54 6.15 4.30
CA GLY A 268 10.92 6.27 2.89
C GLY A 268 9.70 6.35 1.96
N ILE A 269 8.71 5.49 2.18
CA ILE A 269 7.42 5.50 1.46
C ILE A 269 6.64 6.79 1.75
N LEU A 270 6.62 7.24 3.02
CA LEU A 270 5.99 8.51 3.40
C LEU A 270 6.62 9.71 2.67
N LEU A 271 7.95 9.76 2.57
CA LEU A 271 8.67 10.83 1.86
C LEU A 271 8.33 10.84 0.37
N ALA A 272 8.20 9.66 -0.26
CA ALA A 272 7.75 9.55 -1.64
C ALA A 272 6.30 10.04 -1.79
N ALA A 273 5.41 9.67 -0.87
CA ALA A 273 4.02 10.11 -0.88
C ALA A 273 3.88 11.63 -0.69
N ILE A 274 4.64 12.24 0.22
CA ILE A 274 4.69 13.70 0.45
C ILE A 274 5.12 14.40 -0.85
N GLN A 275 6.21 13.96 -1.46
CA GLN A 275 6.70 14.51 -2.73
C GLN A 275 5.65 14.36 -3.85
N ASN A 276 4.94 13.23 -3.89
CA ASN A 276 3.91 12.95 -4.90
C ASN A 276 2.72 13.92 -4.85
N VAL A 277 2.37 14.44 -3.67
CA VAL A 277 1.24 15.38 -3.52
C VAL A 277 1.67 16.85 -3.56
N GLY A 278 2.95 17.13 -3.87
CA GLY A 278 3.47 18.50 -3.97
C GLY A 278 3.74 19.18 -2.63
N LEU A 279 3.92 18.41 -1.55
CA LEU A 279 4.32 18.93 -0.23
C LEU A 279 5.81 18.73 0.00
N VAL A 280 6.35 19.41 1.01
CA VAL A 280 7.74 19.30 1.42
C VAL A 280 7.87 18.93 2.89
N THR A 281 9.05 18.43 3.27
CA THR A 281 9.42 18.12 4.65
C THR A 281 10.94 18.15 4.80
N VAL A 282 11.43 18.14 6.04
CA VAL A 282 12.79 17.76 6.40
C VAL A 282 12.75 16.60 7.36
N THR A 283 13.62 15.60 7.16
CA THR A 283 13.77 14.48 8.10
C THR A 283 14.71 14.88 9.23
N THR A 284 14.21 14.89 10.45
CA THR A 284 15.00 15.25 11.64
C THR A 284 14.93 14.14 12.68
N ALA A 285 16.07 13.86 13.32
CA ALA A 285 16.16 12.89 14.41
C ALA A 285 16.25 13.65 15.76
N PRO A 286 15.35 13.39 16.72
CA PRO A 286 15.34 14.09 18.00
C PRO A 286 16.36 13.50 18.98
N LEU A 287 17.66 13.72 18.71
CA LEU A 287 18.76 13.21 19.53
C LEU A 287 18.57 13.62 21.00
N ASN A 288 18.56 12.63 21.90
CA ASN A 288 18.37 12.79 23.35
C ASN A 288 17.02 13.36 23.82
N ALA A 289 16.13 13.77 22.91
CA ALA A 289 14.81 14.31 23.24
C ALA A 289 13.68 13.26 23.31
N GLY A 290 13.96 12.00 22.91
CA GLY A 290 12.94 10.97 22.72
C GLY A 290 12.06 10.68 23.96
N GLY A 291 12.63 10.67 25.17
CA GLY A 291 11.87 10.45 26.40
C GLY A 291 10.87 11.57 26.69
N ARG A 292 11.31 12.83 26.61
CA ARG A 292 10.47 14.02 26.81
C ARG A 292 9.39 14.16 25.74
N ILE A 293 9.70 13.79 24.48
CA ILE A 293 8.73 13.79 23.38
C ILE A 293 7.64 12.73 23.64
N ARG A 294 8.03 11.52 24.06
CA ARG A 294 7.09 10.45 24.42
C ARG A 294 6.13 10.91 25.52
N GLU A 295 6.64 11.56 26.56
CA GLU A 295 5.84 12.13 27.66
C GLU A 295 4.91 13.25 27.18
N LEU A 296 5.42 14.22 26.40
CA LEU A 296 4.63 15.31 25.82
C LEU A 296 3.43 14.77 25.03
N LEU A 297 3.66 13.73 24.23
CA LEU A 297 2.66 13.10 23.37
C LEU A 297 1.86 11.98 24.08
N ARG A 298 2.09 11.77 25.38
CA ARG A 298 1.43 10.76 26.21
C ARG A 298 1.49 9.36 25.58
N ARG A 299 2.65 9.00 25.04
CA ARG A 299 2.88 7.70 24.40
C ARG A 299 3.36 6.66 25.42
N PRO A 300 2.96 5.38 25.24
CA PRO A 300 3.38 4.29 26.13
C PRO A 300 4.89 4.06 26.08
N ASP A 301 5.42 3.35 27.07
CA ASP A 301 6.84 3.03 27.23
C ASP A 301 7.40 2.09 26.15
N ASN A 302 6.52 1.35 25.48
CA ASN A 302 6.85 0.52 24.34
C ASN A 302 7.13 1.31 23.05
N GLU A 303 6.97 2.64 23.08
CA GLU A 303 7.21 3.52 21.93
C GLU A 303 8.41 4.44 22.15
N LYS A 304 9.25 4.57 21.12
CA LYS A 304 10.37 5.53 21.09
C LYS A 304 10.26 6.44 19.88
N ALA A 305 10.37 7.76 20.10
CA ALA A 305 10.42 8.73 19.02
C ALA A 305 11.67 8.49 18.16
N MET A 306 11.46 8.27 16.87
CA MET A 306 12.50 7.94 15.90
C MET A 306 12.82 9.11 15.00
N LEU A 307 11.78 9.71 14.38
CA LEU A 307 11.92 10.82 13.43
C LEU A 307 10.83 11.86 13.63
N ILE A 308 11.12 13.09 13.24
CA ILE A 308 10.19 14.22 13.21
C ILE A 308 10.17 14.80 11.80
N LEU A 309 8.97 14.98 11.27
CA LEU A 309 8.67 15.43 9.91
C LEU A 309 7.69 16.61 9.96
N PRO A 310 8.15 17.87 9.95
CA PRO A 310 7.29 19.01 9.65
C PRO A 310 6.83 18.94 8.19
N ILE A 311 5.52 19.05 7.94
CA ILE A 311 4.91 18.91 6.61
C ILE A 311 4.12 20.17 6.31
N GLY A 312 4.36 20.73 5.12
CA GLY A 312 3.78 21.99 4.67
C GLY A 312 4.09 22.27 3.21
N TYR A 313 3.61 23.41 2.73
CA TYR A 313 4.13 24.05 1.54
C TYR A 313 5.44 24.77 1.88
N PRO A 314 6.41 24.86 0.95
CA PRO A 314 7.57 25.72 1.14
C PRO A 314 7.15 27.19 1.21
N GLN A 315 7.93 28.04 1.90
CA GLN A 315 7.82 29.49 1.71
C GLN A 315 8.21 29.88 0.28
N GLU A 316 7.70 31.02 -0.20
CA GLU A 316 7.98 31.48 -1.58
C GLU A 316 9.47 31.69 -1.84
N ASP A 317 10.20 32.16 -0.83
CA ASP A 317 11.64 32.40 -0.84
C ASP A 317 12.43 31.26 -0.14
N ALA A 318 11.88 30.05 -0.08
CA ALA A 318 12.57 28.92 0.54
C ALA A 318 13.85 28.54 -0.23
N HIS A 319 15.00 28.63 0.44
CA HIS A 319 16.29 28.23 -0.10
C HIS A 319 16.69 26.83 0.38
N VAL A 320 17.47 26.12 -0.44
CA VAL A 320 18.09 24.85 -0.08
C VAL A 320 19.58 24.89 -0.45
N PRO A 321 20.47 24.25 0.32
CA PRO A 321 21.89 24.22 -0.02
C PRO A 321 22.12 23.58 -1.41
N ASP A 322 23.10 24.05 -2.18
CA ASP A 322 23.40 23.46 -3.51
C ASP A 322 24.20 22.15 -3.40
N LEU A 323 23.54 21.10 -2.92
CA LEU A 323 24.12 19.76 -2.78
C LEU A 323 23.82 18.92 -4.01
N ARG A 324 24.85 18.20 -4.48
CA ARG A 324 24.73 17.23 -5.57
C ARG A 324 24.63 15.81 -5.00
N ARG A 325 23.73 15.00 -5.56
CA ARG A 325 23.68 13.57 -5.27
C ARG A 325 24.84 12.87 -6.00
N LYS A 326 25.31 11.75 -5.44
CA LYS A 326 26.29 10.88 -6.10
C LYS A 326 25.79 10.44 -7.48
N LYS A 327 26.71 10.14 -8.40
CA LYS A 327 26.35 9.60 -9.71
C LYS A 327 25.93 8.14 -9.59
N LEU A 328 25.28 7.59 -10.63
CA LEU A 328 24.81 6.21 -10.61
C LEU A 328 25.99 5.23 -10.44
N GLU A 329 27.10 5.51 -11.12
CA GLU A 329 28.31 4.67 -11.11
C GLU A 329 28.95 4.57 -9.71
N ASP A 330 28.69 5.55 -8.85
CA ASP A 330 29.19 5.57 -7.47
C ASP A 330 28.35 4.70 -6.52
N ILE A 331 27.13 4.32 -6.92
CA ILE A 331 26.15 3.66 -6.05
C ILE A 331 25.67 2.29 -6.56
N ILE A 332 26.01 1.92 -7.79
CA ILE A 332 25.65 0.62 -8.38
C ILE A 332 26.88 -0.28 -8.55
N ARG A 333 26.73 -1.57 -8.24
CA ARG A 333 27.69 -2.63 -8.59
C ARG A 333 26.90 -3.78 -9.23
N MET A 334 27.35 -4.23 -10.40
CA MET A 334 26.77 -5.35 -11.13
C MET A 334 27.76 -6.51 -11.04
N TYR A 335 27.25 -7.71 -10.80
CA TYR A 335 28.03 -8.94 -10.62
C TYR A 335 27.55 -10.01 -11.59
#